data_AF-A0A8T3TX63-F1
#
_entry.id   AF-A0A8T3TX63-F1
#
_cell.length_a   1.000
_cell.length_b   1.000
_cell.length_c   1.000
_cell.angle_alpha   90.00
_cell.angle_beta   90.00
_cell.angle_gamma   90.00
#
_symmetry.space_group_name_H-M   'P 1'
#
loop_
_entity.id
_entity.type
_entity.pdbx_description
1 polymer ?
#
loop_
_entity_poly.entity_id
_entity_poly.type
_entity_poly.pdbx_seq_one_letter_code
_entity_poly.pdbx_strand_id
1 'polypeptide(L)'
;MAPESRRLAGILLILVPTVAFGGASLLSMILGQAPGYLDNPVRQDLWRAGHAHAGIMLILALILLRYVDETNLSGPVMALARHGVPIAAILMPAGFF
;
A
#
# COMPACT_ATOMS: atom_id res chain seq x y z
N MET A 1 14.83 -14.32 -7.23
CA MET A 1 13.67 -14.25 -6.32
C MET A 1 13.29 -15.66 -5.86
N ALA A 2 13.37 -15.88 -4.56
CA ALA A 2 13.05 -17.11 -3.85
C ALA A 2 11.54 -17.41 -3.89
N PRO A 3 11.12 -18.67 -3.66
CA PRO A 3 9.70 -19.07 -3.68
C PRO A 3 8.82 -18.25 -2.73
N GLU A 4 9.31 -17.91 -1.54
CA GLU A 4 8.59 -17.14 -0.51
C GLU A 4 8.32 -15.71 -0.99
N SER A 5 9.36 -15.02 -1.47
CA SER A 5 9.27 -13.66 -2.01
C SER A 5 8.34 -13.62 -3.23
N ARG A 6 8.39 -14.65 -4.09
CA ARG A 6 7.50 -14.78 -5.25
C ARG A 6 6.04 -14.98 -4.85
N ARG A 7 5.77 -15.84 -3.87
CA ARG A 7 4.41 -16.06 -3.36
C ARG A 7 3.86 -14.78 -2.74
N LEU A 8 4.65 -14.09 -1.93
CA LEU A 8 4.26 -12.83 -1.31
C LEU A 8 3.99 -11.75 -2.36
N ALA A 9 4.85 -11.63 -3.38
CA ALA A 9 4.61 -10.72 -4.51
C ALA A 9 3.29 -11.05 -5.24
N GLY A 10 3.00 -12.33 -5.47
CA GLY A 10 1.73 -12.77 -6.05
C GLY A 10 0.51 -12.36 -5.21
N ILE A 11 0.58 -12.49 -3.89
CA ILE A 11 -0.48 -12.04 -2.97
C ILE A 11 -0.64 -10.51 -3.05
N LEU A 12 0.45 -9.75 -3.04
CA LEU A 12 0.42 -8.30 -3.13
C LEU A 12 -0.19 -7.81 -4.46
N LEU A 13 0.05 -8.52 -5.57
CA LEU A 13 -0.55 -8.17 -6.86
C LEU A 13 -2.08 -8.25 -6.85
N ILE A 14 -2.67 -9.15 -6.04
CA ILE A 14 -4.12 -9.24 -5.85
C ILE A 14 -4.69 -7.98 -5.18
N LEU A 15 -3.86 -7.21 -4.46
CA LEU A 15 -4.25 -5.95 -3.82
C LEU A 15 -4.24 -4.75 -4.79
N VAL A 16 -3.66 -4.85 -5.98
CA VAL A 16 -3.61 -3.72 -6.93
C VAL A 16 -5.01 -3.17 -7.27
N PRO A 17 -6.03 -4.00 -7.55
CA PRO A 17 -7.39 -3.52 -7.79
C PRO A 17 -8.01 -2.77 -6.59
N THR A 18 -7.62 -3.10 -5.34
CA THR A 18 -8.17 -2.42 -4.16
C THR A 18 -7.65 -0.99 -4.05
N VAL A 19 -6.40 -0.74 -4.45
CA VAL A 19 -5.85 0.62 -4.59
C VAL A 19 -6.64 1.40 -5.63
N ALA A 20 -6.87 0.81 -6.82
CA ALA A 20 -7.66 1.45 -7.87
C ALA A 20 -9.09 1.78 -7.40
N PHE A 21 -9.72 0.87 -6.66
CA PHE A 21 -11.02 1.09 -6.05
C PHE A 21 -11.02 2.26 -5.05
N GLY A 22 -9.96 2.41 -4.25
CA GLY A 22 -9.78 3.57 -3.38
C GLY A 22 -9.72 4.89 -4.16
N GLY A 23 -9.02 4.91 -5.30
CA GLY A 23 -8.98 6.07 -6.19
C GLY A 23 -10.34 6.40 -6.81
N ALA A 24 -11.09 5.37 -7.22
CA ALA A 24 -12.46 5.53 -7.71
C ALA A 24 -13.40 6.06 -6.61
N SER A 25 -13.21 5.63 -5.37
CA SER A 25 -13.98 6.10 -4.21
C SER A 25 -13.72 7.59 -3.93
N LEU A 26 -12.45 8.02 -3.99
CA LEU A 26 -12.07 9.44 -3.92
C LEU A 26 -12.75 10.26 -5.02
N LEU A 27 -12.66 9.79 -6.27
CA LEU A 27 -13.30 10.45 -7.41
C LEU A 27 -14.82 10.53 -7.23
N SER A 28 -15.45 9.45 -6.73
CA SER A 28 -16.89 9.40 -6.49
C SER A 28 -17.33 10.39 -5.42
N MET A 29 -16.56 10.58 -4.34
CA MET A 29 -16.84 11.59 -3.32
C MET A 29 -16.74 13.02 -3.86
N ILE A 30 -15.79 13.28 -4.77
CA ILE A 30 -15.65 14.59 -5.43
C ILE A 30 -16.83 14.85 -6.36
N LEU A 31 -17.08 13.94 -7.31
CA LEU A 31 -18.12 14.09 -8.32
C LEU A 31 -19.52 14.11 -7.71
N GLY A 32 -19.74 13.30 -6.67
CA GLY A 32 -21.01 13.23 -5.95
C GLY A 32 -21.19 14.30 -4.87
N GLN A 33 -20.23 15.21 -4.70
CA GLN A 33 -20.24 16.24 -3.65
C GLN A 33 -20.56 15.66 -2.26
N ALA A 34 -19.90 14.57 -1.90
CA ALA A 34 -20.17 13.84 -0.67
C ALA A 34 -20.13 14.78 0.55
N PRO A 35 -21.19 14.84 1.37
CA PRO A 35 -21.22 15.67 2.56
C PRO A 35 -20.03 15.39 3.48
N GLY A 36 -19.39 16.43 4.01
CA GLY A 36 -18.23 16.30 4.88
C GLY A 36 -16.90 16.03 4.16
N TYR A 37 -16.87 15.82 2.83
CA TYR A 37 -15.61 15.63 2.10
C TYR A 37 -15.00 16.93 1.59
N LEU A 38 -15.77 17.74 0.86
CA LEU A 38 -15.28 18.96 0.21
C LEU A 38 -15.18 20.15 1.18
N ASP A 39 -15.91 20.08 2.29
CA ASP A 39 -16.02 21.08 3.36
C ASP A 39 -15.11 20.77 4.56
N ASN A 40 -14.40 19.63 4.56
CA ASN A 40 -13.44 19.25 5.61
C ASN A 40 -12.05 19.00 5.02
N PRO A 41 -11.15 20.02 5.06
CA PRO A 41 -9.80 19.90 4.51
C PRO A 41 -8.99 18.77 5.14
N VAL A 42 -9.10 18.56 6.45
CA VAL A 42 -8.37 17.50 7.16
C VAL A 42 -8.83 16.12 6.67
N ARG A 43 -10.13 15.91 6.50
CA ARG A 43 -10.65 14.65 5.95
C ARG A 43 -10.17 14.44 4.52
N GLN A 44 -10.20 15.47 3.69
CA GLN A 44 -9.71 15.38 2.31
C GLN A 44 -8.23 14.99 2.26
N ASP A 45 -7.39 15.63 3.07
CA ASP A 45 -5.95 15.35 3.11
C ASP A 45 -5.65 13.95 3.65
N LEU A 46 -6.36 13.50 4.69
CA LEU A 46 -6.21 12.14 5.22
C LEU A 46 -6.56 11.10 4.15
N TRP A 47 -7.71 11.22 3.49
CA TRP A 47 -8.12 10.26 2.46
C TRP A 47 -7.16 10.23 1.25
N ARG A 48 -6.66 11.40 0.82
CA ARG A 48 -5.64 11.49 -0.24
C ARG A 48 -4.33 10.84 0.19
N ALA A 49 -3.87 11.11 1.41
CA ALA A 49 -2.67 10.53 1.96
C ALA A 49 -2.79 9.01 2.12
N GLY A 50 -3.92 8.50 2.60
CA GLY A 50 -4.20 7.07 2.71
C GLY A 50 -4.12 6.36 1.35
N HIS A 51 -4.80 6.90 0.34
CA HIS A 51 -4.74 6.34 -1.01
C HIS A 51 -3.33 6.38 -1.62
N ALA A 52 -2.61 7.51 -1.47
CA ALA A 52 -1.26 7.67 -1.97
C ALA A 52 -0.28 6.68 -1.31
N HIS A 53 -0.34 6.53 0.01
CA HIS A 53 0.49 5.58 0.76
C HIS A 53 0.21 4.13 0.33
N ALA A 54 -1.07 3.74 0.20
CA ALA A 54 -1.44 2.41 -0.26
C ALA A 54 -0.80 2.07 -1.61
N GLY A 55 -0.86 2.98 -2.58
CA GLY A 55 -0.28 2.78 -3.91
C GLY A 55 1.25 2.71 -3.88
N ILE A 56 1.91 3.72 -3.30
CA ILE A 56 3.37 3.80 -3.35
C ILE A 56 4.06 2.68 -2.57
N MET A 57 3.54 2.32 -1.39
CA MET A 57 4.13 1.23 -0.60
C MET A 57 3.86 -0.14 -1.21
N LEU A 58 2.72 -0.35 -1.87
CA LEU A 58 2.47 -1.60 -2.59
C LEU A 58 3.47 -1.79 -3.74
N ILE A 59 3.71 -0.74 -4.52
CA ILE A 59 4.72 -0.77 -5.59
C ILE A 59 6.12 -0.98 -5.00
N LEU A 60 6.47 -0.22 -3.95
CA LEU A 60 7.76 -0.36 -3.27
C LEU A 60 7.96 -1.77 -2.72
N ALA A 61 6.92 -2.39 -2.14
CA ALA A 61 6.98 -3.75 -1.65
C ALA A 61 7.33 -4.75 -2.76
N LEU A 62 6.70 -4.64 -3.94
CA LEU A 62 6.98 -5.49 -5.09
C LEU A 62 8.42 -5.32 -5.59
N ILE A 63 8.92 -4.08 -5.62
CA ILE A 63 10.31 -3.76 -6.00
C ILE A 63 11.28 -4.37 -4.97
N LEU A 64 11.06 -4.16 -3.68
CA LEU A 64 11.95 -4.66 -2.63
C LEU A 64 11.98 -6.19 -2.59
N LEU A 65 10.85 -6.87 -2.77
CA LEU A 65 10.81 -8.33 -2.86
C LEU A 65 11.64 -8.88 -4.02
N ARG A 66 11.86 -8.10 -5.08
CA ARG A 66 12.75 -8.49 -6.19
C ARG A 66 14.22 -8.53 -5.77
N TYR A 67 14.64 -7.63 -4.88
CA TYR A 67 16.04 -7.45 -4.48
C TYR A 67 16.38 -8.07 -3.13
N VAL A 68 15.40 -8.29 -2.24
CA VAL A 68 15.67 -8.73 -0.86
C VAL A 68 16.44 -10.06 -0.81
N ASP A 69 16.17 -10.97 -1.74
CA ASP A 69 16.84 -12.27 -1.83
C ASP A 69 18.27 -12.18 -2.39
N GLU A 70 18.68 -11.02 -2.91
CA GLU A 70 20.04 -10.76 -3.42
C GLU A 70 20.94 -10.12 -2.36
N THR A 71 20.40 -9.85 -1.17
CA THR A 71 21.15 -9.29 -0.04
C THR A 71 21.88 -10.39 0.75
N ASN A 72 22.93 -10.02 1.50
CA ASN A 72 23.58 -10.90 2.47
C ASN A 72 22.89 -10.88 3.85
N LEU A 73 21.62 -10.46 3.93
CA LEU A 73 20.86 -10.43 5.16
C LEU A 73 20.47 -11.84 5.58
N SER A 74 20.38 -12.07 6.90
CA SER A 74 19.95 -13.36 7.45
C SER A 74 19.09 -13.20 8.69
N GLY A 75 18.45 -14.30 9.09
CA GLY A 75 17.68 -14.37 10.33
C GLY A 75 16.58 -13.30 10.44
N PRO A 76 16.41 -12.67 11.62
CA PRO A 76 15.35 -11.69 11.86
C PRO A 76 15.41 -10.46 10.94
N VAL A 77 16.61 -10.02 10.57
CA VAL A 77 16.79 -8.81 9.72
C VAL A 77 16.31 -9.09 8.29
N MET A 78 16.60 -10.28 7.76
CA MET A 78 16.05 -10.72 6.46
C MET A 78 14.52 -10.78 6.50
N ALA A 79 13.94 -11.32 7.58
CA ALA A 79 12.49 -11.37 7.74
C ALA A 79 11.86 -9.96 7.79
N LEU A 80 12.47 -9.04 8.54
CA LEU A 80 12.03 -7.65 8.60
C LEU A 80 12.10 -6.98 7.22
N ALA A 81 13.21 -7.13 6.50
CA ALA A 81 13.38 -6.56 5.16
C ALA A 81 12.35 -7.11 4.16
N ARG A 82 12.03 -8.42 4.26
CA ARG A 82 11.06 -9.07 3.37
C ARG A 82 9.61 -8.68 3.67
N HIS A 83 9.25 -8.56 4.95
CA HIS A 83 7.84 -8.40 5.35
C HIS A 83 7.45 -6.99 5.80
N GLY A 84 8.41 -6.15 6.18
CA GLY A 84 8.14 -4.82 6.75
C GLY A 84 7.33 -3.92 5.81
N VAL A 85 7.80 -3.71 4.58
CA VAL A 85 7.10 -2.86 3.60
C VAL A 85 5.77 -3.48 3.14
N PRO A 86 5.66 -4.79 2.85
CA PRO A 86 4.36 -5.42 2.62
C PRO A 86 3.33 -5.20 3.73
N ILE A 87 3.75 -5.27 4.99
CA ILE A 87 2.87 -5.00 6.15
C ILE A 87 2.50 -3.52 6.20
N ALA A 88 3.48 -2.63 6.03
CA ALA A 88 3.26 -1.18 6.02
C ALA A 88 2.29 -0.76 4.91
N ALA A 89 2.38 -1.38 3.72
CA ALA A 89 1.49 -1.13 2.58
C ALA A 89 0.01 -1.36 2.89
N ILE A 90 -0.30 -2.12 3.96
CA ILE A 90 -1.67 -2.38 4.41
C ILE A 90 -1.99 -1.53 5.65
N LEU A 91 -1.15 -1.60 6.68
CA LEU A 91 -1.46 -1.02 7.99
C LEU A 91 -1.39 0.51 7.99
N MET A 92 -0.42 1.10 7.29
CA MET A 92 -0.25 2.55 7.28
C MET A 92 -1.43 3.25 6.59
N PRO A 93 -1.86 2.90 5.36
CA PRO A 93 -3.02 3.55 4.75
C PRO A 93 -4.32 3.31 5.51
N ALA A 94 -4.47 2.19 6.22
CA ALA A 94 -5.64 1.92 7.05
C ALA A 94 -5.82 2.94 8.20
N GLY A 95 -4.75 3.60 8.67
CA GLY A 95 -4.84 4.64 9.69
C GLY A 95 -5.35 6.00 9.21
N PHE A 96 -5.57 6.18 7.90
CA PHE A 96 -6.01 7.45 7.31
C PHE A 96 -7.51 7.51 6.97
N PHE A 97 -8.19 6.36 6.97
CA PHE A 97 -9.61 6.25 6.62
C PHE A 97 -10.48 6.12 7.87
#